data_AF-A0A850UWG6-F1
#
_entry.id   AF-A0A850UWG6-F1
#
_cell.length_a   1.000
_cell.length_b   1.000
_cell.length_c   1.000
_cell.angle_alpha   90.00
_cell.angle_beta   90.00
_cell.angle_gamma   90.00
#
_symmetry.space_group_name_H-M   'P 1'
#
loop_
_entity.id
_entity.type
_entity.pdbx_description
1 polymer ?
#
loop_
_entity_poly.entity_id
_entity_poly.type
_entity_poly.pdbx_seq_one_letter_code
_entity_poly.pdbx_strand_id
1 'polypeptide(L)'
;GYDAVCMQPNSGAQGEYAGLLAIRRYHESRNEAGRHVCLIPSSAHGTNPASAQMAGMSVVVVACDKNGNIDLHDLRVKAEQAGEELSCIMVTYPSTHG
;
A
#
# COMPACT_ATOMS: atom_id res chain seq x y z
N GLY A 1 -18.04 0.69 -2.72
CA GLY A 1 -18.73 1.97 -2.58
C GLY A 1 -18.24 2.61 -1.31
N TYR A 2 -17.60 3.77 -1.38
CA TYR A 2 -17.03 4.50 -0.25
C TYR A 2 -17.99 5.59 0.24
N ASP A 3 -17.89 6.00 1.51
CA ASP A 3 -18.77 7.01 2.12
C ASP A 3 -18.48 8.45 1.63
N ALA A 4 -17.24 8.72 1.21
CA ALA A 4 -16.79 10.03 0.77
C ALA A 4 -15.80 9.94 -0.40
N VAL A 5 -15.76 11.00 -1.21
CA VAL A 5 -14.87 11.12 -2.38
C VAL A 5 -14.17 12.47 -2.36
N CYS A 6 -12.87 12.48 -2.65
CA CYS A 6 -12.07 13.69 -2.84
C CYS A 6 -11.70 13.82 -4.33
N MET A 7 -12.08 14.94 -4.95
CA MET A 7 -11.82 15.23 -6.37
C MET A 7 -10.53 16.04 -6.58
N GLN A 8 -9.76 16.31 -5.53
CA GLN A 8 -8.51 17.06 -5.60
C GLN A 8 -7.40 16.32 -6.36
N PRO A 9 -7.24 14.98 -6.27
CA PRO A 9 -6.25 14.27 -7.06
C PRO A 9 -6.59 14.27 -8.55
N ASN A 10 -5.70 14.81 -9.37
CA ASN A 10 -5.85 14.99 -10.82
C ASN A 10 -5.20 13.88 -11.67
N SER A 11 -4.63 12.86 -11.04
CA SER A 11 -4.07 11.67 -11.69
C SER A 11 -4.15 10.46 -10.75
N GLY A 12 -4.03 9.24 -11.32
CA GLY A 12 -4.03 8.00 -10.54
C GLY A 12 -2.94 7.97 -9.47
N ALA A 13 -1.70 8.30 -9.84
CA ALA A 13 -0.56 8.38 -8.91
C ALA A 13 -0.78 9.44 -7.80
N GLN A 14 -1.40 10.58 -8.12
CA GLN A 14 -1.74 11.56 -7.08
C GLN A 14 -2.84 11.04 -6.15
N GLY A 15 -3.76 10.23 -6.66
CA GLY A 15 -4.79 9.54 -5.86
C GLY A 15 -4.16 8.53 -4.89
N GLU A 16 -3.22 7.71 -5.37
CA GLU A 16 -2.44 6.80 -4.53
C GLU A 16 -1.71 7.56 -3.42
N TYR A 17 -0.96 8.61 -3.77
CA TYR A 17 -0.25 9.44 -2.80
C TYR A 17 -1.18 10.08 -1.77
N ALA A 18 -2.30 10.66 -2.21
CA ALA A 18 -3.29 11.26 -1.31
C ALA A 18 -3.91 10.21 -0.36
N GLY A 19 -4.22 9.01 -0.87
CA GLY A 19 -4.72 7.90 -0.05
C GLY A 19 -3.71 7.44 1.00
N LEU A 20 -2.43 7.33 0.63
CA LEU A 20 -1.35 6.95 1.55
C LEU A 20 -1.13 8.02 2.64
N LEU A 21 -1.21 9.31 2.28
CA LEU A 21 -1.19 10.39 3.27
C LEU A 21 -2.39 10.31 4.22
N ALA A 22 -3.59 9.99 3.71
CA ALA A 22 -4.77 9.82 4.54
C ALA A 22 -4.60 8.67 5.55
N ILE A 23 -4.08 7.52 5.11
CA ILE A 23 -3.75 6.37 5.99
C ILE A 23 -2.73 6.78 7.06
N ARG A 24 -1.66 7.48 6.68
CA ARG A 24 -0.64 7.95 7.61
C ARG A 24 -1.24 8.89 8.66
N ARG A 25 -2.01 9.89 8.25
CA ARG A 25 -2.68 10.83 9.17
C ARG A 25 -3.68 10.12 10.09
N TYR A 26 -4.33 9.08 9.59
CA TYR A 26 -5.21 8.24 10.41
C TYR A 26 -4.43 7.50 11.51
N HIS A 27 -3.27 6.91 11.21
CA HIS A 27 -2.41 6.30 12.22
C HIS A 27 -1.88 7.33 13.22
N GLU A 28 -1.41 8.49 12.75
CA GLU A 28 -0.98 9.61 13.63
C GLU A 28 -2.10 10.04 14.59
N SER A 29 -3.34 10.14 14.11
CA SER A 29 -4.50 10.53 14.95
C SER A 29 -4.82 9.54 16.08
N ARG A 30 -4.35 8.29 15.97
CA ARG A 30 -4.52 7.22 16.97
C ARG A 30 -3.27 7.01 17.83
N ASN A 31 -2.27 7.89 17.71
CA ASN A 31 -0.94 7.75 18.32
C ASN A 31 -0.15 6.52 17.83
N GLU A 32 -0.43 6.06 16.61
CA GLU A 32 0.24 4.92 15.96
C GLU A 32 1.21 5.40 14.87
N ALA A 33 1.85 6.55 15.05
CA ALA A 33 2.73 7.17 14.04
C ALA A 33 3.95 6.30 13.64
N GLY A 34 4.28 5.28 14.44
CA GLY A 34 5.28 4.26 14.09
C GLY A 34 4.86 3.32 12.94
N ARG A 35 3.59 3.32 12.52
CA ARG A 35 3.09 2.51 11.40
C ARG A 35 3.43 3.14 10.05
N HIS A 36 4.55 2.72 9.46
CA HIS A 36 5.08 3.31 8.23
C HIS A 36 5.48 2.28 7.15
N VAL A 37 5.34 0.98 7.40
CA VAL A 37 5.64 -0.08 6.42
C VAL A 37 4.45 -0.25 5.45
N CYS A 38 4.74 -0.17 4.16
CA CYS A 38 3.80 -0.41 3.07
C CYS A 38 4.19 -1.69 2.32
N LEU A 39 3.30 -2.68 2.33
CA LEU A 39 3.47 -3.92 1.57
C LEU A 39 2.98 -3.72 0.12
N ILE A 40 3.81 -4.09 -0.85
CA ILE A 40 3.48 -3.90 -2.28
C ILE A 40 3.80 -5.20 -3.05
N PRO A 41 2.81 -5.86 -3.67
CA PRO A 41 3.06 -7.01 -4.53
C PRO A 41 4.03 -6.68 -5.68
N SER A 42 4.90 -7.61 -6.05
CA SER A 42 5.85 -7.43 -7.16
C SER A 42 5.16 -7.24 -8.52
N SER A 43 3.89 -7.62 -8.66
CA SER A 43 3.05 -7.41 -9.85
C SER A 43 2.37 -6.02 -9.91
N ALA A 44 2.56 -5.18 -8.90
CA ALA A 44 1.95 -3.85 -8.83
C ALA A 44 2.48 -2.89 -9.90
N HIS A 45 1.67 -1.91 -10.29
CA HIS A 45 2.10 -0.84 -11.19
C HIS A 45 3.22 -0.02 -10.54
N GLY A 46 4.16 0.49 -11.35
CA GLY A 46 5.34 1.21 -10.86
C GLY A 46 5.04 2.50 -10.10
N THR A 47 3.83 3.05 -10.23
CA THR A 47 3.39 4.20 -9.42
C THR A 47 3.22 3.84 -7.95
N ASN A 48 2.81 2.62 -7.62
CA ASN A 48 2.59 2.19 -6.23
C ASN A 48 3.83 2.39 -5.35
N PRO A 49 5.01 1.80 -5.66
CA PRO A 49 6.21 2.00 -4.85
C PRO A 49 6.69 3.46 -4.88
N ALA A 50 6.53 4.17 -6.00
CA ALA A 50 6.89 5.59 -6.08
C ALA A 50 6.03 6.46 -5.15
N SER A 51 4.71 6.28 -5.18
CA SER A 51 3.74 6.96 -4.31
C SER A 51 3.99 6.67 -2.83
N ALA A 52 4.30 5.42 -2.47
CA ALA A 52 4.65 5.03 -1.11
C ALA A 52 5.94 5.68 -0.61
N GLN A 53 6.99 5.71 -1.44
CA GLN A 53 8.23 6.42 -1.11
C GLN A 53 8.00 7.93 -0.95
N MET A 54 7.23 8.54 -1.85
CA MET A 54 6.85 9.96 -1.74
C MET A 54 6.09 10.27 -0.44
N ALA A 55 5.25 9.34 0.04
CA ALA A 55 4.52 9.47 1.31
C ALA A 55 5.40 9.25 2.56
N GLY A 56 6.69 8.92 2.38
CA GLY A 56 7.64 8.65 3.45
C GLY A 56 7.48 7.27 4.09
N MET A 57 6.99 6.29 3.33
CA MET A 57 6.77 4.92 3.80
C MET A 57 7.93 4.00 3.45
N SER A 58 8.16 2.99 4.29
CA SER A 58 9.10 1.90 4.03
C SER A 58 8.44 0.85 3.14
N VAL A 59 8.87 0.74 1.89
CA VAL A 59 8.30 -0.22 0.92
C VAL A 59 8.90 -1.60 1.13
N VAL A 60 8.05 -2.59 1.35
CA VAL A 60 8.41 -4.01 1.42
C VAL A 60 7.70 -4.75 0.30
N VAL A 61 8.47 -5.30 -0.64
CA VAL A 61 7.93 -6.02 -1.78
C VAL A 61 7.40 -7.38 -1.34
N VAL A 62 6.19 -7.75 -1.74
CA VAL A 62 5.59 -9.08 -1.53
C VAL A 62 5.69 -9.88 -2.83
N ALA A 63 6.06 -11.16 -2.71
CA ALA A 63 6.22 -12.06 -3.84
C ALA A 63 4.87 -12.32 -4.53
N CYS A 64 4.95 -12.69 -5.80
CA CYS A 64 3.81 -13.14 -6.58
C CYS A 64 4.15 -14.49 -7.23
N ASP A 65 3.13 -15.31 -7.45
CA ASP A 65 3.28 -16.55 -8.20
C ASP A 65 3.49 -16.29 -9.71
N LYS A 66 3.68 -17.36 -10.47
CA LYS A 66 3.90 -17.28 -11.92
C LYS A 66 2.70 -16.72 -12.71
N ASN A 67 1.52 -16.72 -12.09
CA ASN A 67 0.28 -16.20 -12.67
C ASN A 67 0.01 -14.76 -12.22
N GLY A 68 0.94 -14.14 -11.46
CA GLY A 68 0.81 -12.78 -10.97
C GLY A 68 -0.06 -12.62 -9.72
N ASN A 69 -0.50 -13.73 -9.11
CA ASN A 69 -1.25 -13.69 -7.86
C ASN A 69 -0.31 -13.40 -6.70
N ILE A 70 -0.81 -12.69 -5.70
CA ILE A 70 -0.05 -12.40 -4.47
C ILE A 70 0.25 -13.73 -3.76
N ASP A 71 1.53 -13.96 -3.43
CA ASP A 71 1.93 -15.07 -2.58
C ASP A 71 1.45 -14.79 -1.14
N LEU A 72 0.39 -15.47 -0.73
CA LEU A 72 -0.21 -15.29 0.59
C LEU A 72 0.69 -15.74 1.74
N HIS A 73 1.60 -16.69 1.48
CA HIS A 73 2.55 -17.13 2.50
C HIS A 73 3.60 -16.05 2.74
N ASP A 74 4.22 -15.55 1.67
CA ASP A 74 5.20 -14.46 1.77
C ASP A 74 4.56 -13.16 2.29
N LEU A 75 3.32 -12.85 1.88
CA LEU A 75 2.55 -11.74 2.44
C LEU A 75 2.42 -11.86 3.96
N ARG A 76 2.06 -13.04 4.44
CA ARG A 76 1.87 -13.29 5.88
C ARG A 76 3.20 -13.12 6.63
N VAL A 77 4.27 -13.72 6.12
CA VAL A 77 5.60 -13.60 6.72
C VAL A 77 6.04 -12.14 6.82
N LYS A 78 5.86 -11.35 5.75
CA LYS A 78 6.25 -9.93 5.72
C LYS A 78 5.37 -9.06 6.62
N ALA A 79 4.08 -9.37 6.71
CA ALA A 79 3.18 -8.69 7.65
C ALA A 79 3.57 -8.99 9.10
N GLU A 80 3.90 -10.24 9.43
CA GLU A 80 4.36 -10.64 10.77
C GLU A 80 5.72 -10.01 11.11
N GLN A 81 6.65 -9.92 10.14
CA GLN A 81 7.94 -9.24 10.31
C GLN A 81 7.80 -7.73 10.52
N ALA A 82 6.86 -7.08 9.83
CA ALA A 82 6.59 -5.66 10.01
C ALA A 82 5.93 -5.36 11.36
N GLY A 83 5.17 -6.30 11.92
CA GLY A 83 4.60 -6.21 13.27
C GLY A 83 3.84 -4.89 13.52
N GLU A 84 4.25 -4.17 14.55
CA GLU A 84 3.63 -2.89 14.94
C GLU A 84 3.97 -1.73 13.98
N GLU A 85 4.93 -1.89 13.08
CA GLU A 85 5.27 -0.88 12.07
C GLU A 85 4.42 -1.02 10.80
N LEU A 86 3.61 -2.08 10.68
CA LEU A 86 2.74 -2.31 9.53
C LEU A 86 1.68 -1.21 9.40
N SER A 87 1.68 -0.54 8.25
CA SER A 87 0.79 0.58 7.94
C SER A 87 -0.34 0.20 6.99
N CYS A 88 0.01 -0.36 5.82
CA CYS A 88 -0.94 -0.74 4.78
C CYS A 88 -0.37 -1.74 3.77
N ILE A 89 -1.25 -2.23 2.89
CA ILE A 89 -0.92 -2.95 1.66
C ILE A 89 -1.55 -2.23 0.46
N MET A 90 -0.83 -2.12 -0.65
CA MET A 90 -1.38 -1.63 -1.91
C MET A 90 -1.74 -2.81 -2.83
N VAL A 91 -3.02 -2.99 -3.12
CA VAL A 91 -3.53 -4.10 -3.95
C VAL A 91 -4.26 -3.54 -5.17
N THR A 92 -4.08 -4.20 -6.31
CA THR A 92 -4.87 -3.94 -7.53
C THR A 92 -5.83 -5.10 -7.74
N TYR A 93 -7.13 -4.81 -7.87
CA TYR A 93 -8.17 -5.81 -8.12
C TYR A 93 -9.12 -5.37 -9.24
N PRO A 94 -9.39 -6.20 -10.27
CA PRO A 94 -8.78 -7.51 -10.54
C PRO A 94 -7.27 -7.38 -10.73
N SER A 95 -6.56 -8.49 -10.65
CA SER A 95 -5.11 -8.49 -10.80
C SER A 95 -4.71 -7.84 -12.13
N THR A 96 -3.47 -7.37 -12.25
CA THR A 96 -2.94 -6.84 -13.52
C THR A 96 -2.92 -7.88 -14.66
N HIS A 97 -3.29 -9.13 -14.36
CA HIS A 97 -3.38 -10.24 -15.30
C HIS A 97 -4.81 -10.53 -15.77
N GLY A 98 -5.82 -9.79 -15.28
CA GLY A 98 -7.25 -10.10 -15.48
C GLY A 98 -7.74 -11.12 -14.48
#